data_AF-A0A970N1D7-F1
#
_entry.id   AF-A0A970N1D7-F1
#
_cell.length_a   1.000
_cell.length_b   1.000
_cell.length_c   1.000
_cell.angle_alpha   90.00
_cell.angle_beta   90.00
_cell.angle_gamma   90.00
#
_symmetry.space_group_name_H-M   'P 1'
#
loop_
_entity.id
_entity.type
_entity.pdbx_description
1 polymer ?
#
loop_
_entity_poly.entity_id
_entity_poly.type
_entity_poly.pdbx_seq_one_letter_code
_entity_poly.pdbx_strand_id
1 'polypeptide(L)'
;MLRLHAAIATAFLLMLIPQHVAAINPQNVLVAWNENPAISSTSQAVAIYYANARGIPSSNVVALQTTKEEWITDIYYIDQIASPLWTNYLSRPEYSHIKCIVLCYGIPSRIIYQPNYDMSVDSALTLLGNPGVPNAQGEFARHWGLNLSNPFRGKNAGFDDFRGSAENAMQVTIDGHQVTWKLNYLVTRLDAFSQPTVNVNGVNIPRDVKAMIDRSTAAAPGGNFVVDRSASDVNSVIQRFTSDGISTENIITNSTSVFLTGQQDVIGYWGEHM
;
A
#
# COMPACT_ATOMS: atom_id res chain seq x y z
N MET A 1 -38.52 -47.89 4.57
CA MET A 1 -38.01 -46.86 3.62
C MET A 1 -37.70 -45.56 4.36
N LEU A 2 -36.68 -45.56 5.25
CA LEU A 2 -36.41 -44.42 6.14
C LEU A 2 -34.91 -44.08 6.21
N ARG A 3 -34.21 -44.07 5.05
CA ARG A 3 -32.76 -43.80 4.97
C ARG A 3 -32.31 -42.91 3.81
N LEU A 4 -33.23 -42.21 3.13
CA LEU A 4 -32.88 -41.39 1.97
C LEU A 4 -33.00 -39.86 2.17
N HIS A 5 -33.63 -39.39 3.26
CA HIS A 5 -33.85 -37.96 3.48
C HIS A 5 -32.75 -37.28 4.32
N ALA A 6 -31.95 -38.03 5.08
CA ALA A 6 -30.88 -37.45 5.90
C ALA A 6 -29.64 -37.04 5.08
N ALA A 7 -29.36 -37.72 3.96
CA ALA A 7 -28.18 -37.45 3.14
C ALA A 7 -28.29 -36.16 2.30
N ILE A 8 -29.51 -35.77 1.92
CA ILE A 8 -29.75 -34.57 1.09
C ILE A 8 -29.66 -33.29 1.94
N ALA A 9 -30.06 -33.35 3.22
CA ALA A 9 -29.95 -32.22 4.14
C ALA A 9 -28.49 -31.91 4.54
N THR A 10 -27.61 -32.92 4.61
CA THR A 10 -26.18 -32.72 4.92
C THR A 10 -25.40 -32.11 3.74
N ALA A 11 -25.82 -32.37 2.50
CA ALA A 11 -25.17 -31.83 1.31
C ALA A 11 -25.44 -30.33 1.09
N PHE A 12 -26.62 -29.83 1.48
CA PHE A 12 -26.96 -28.41 1.35
C PHE A 12 -26.29 -27.53 2.43
N LEU A 13 -25.96 -28.07 3.59
CA LEU A 13 -25.33 -27.31 4.68
C LEU A 13 -23.82 -27.05 4.44
N LEU A 14 -23.17 -27.84 3.58
CA LEU A 14 -21.76 -27.68 3.18
C LEU A 14 -21.54 -26.65 2.07
N MET A 15 -22.61 -26.17 1.41
CA MET A 15 -22.51 -25.15 0.34
C MET A 15 -22.66 -23.71 0.85
N LEU A 16 -22.87 -23.50 2.15
CA LEU A 16 -22.89 -22.20 2.81
C LEU A 16 -21.54 -21.85 3.47
N ILE A 17 -20.43 -22.45 3.01
CA ILE A 17 -19.12 -21.89 3.32
C ILE A 17 -19.04 -20.61 2.49
N PRO A 18 -19.07 -19.40 3.10
CA PRO A 18 -18.81 -18.20 2.35
C PRO A 18 -17.46 -18.43 1.69
N GLN A 19 -17.43 -18.36 0.35
CA GLN A 19 -16.16 -18.28 -0.33
C GLN A 19 -15.51 -17.02 0.23
N HIS A 20 -14.56 -17.21 1.15
CA HIS A 20 -13.71 -16.14 1.62
C HIS A 20 -13.09 -15.60 0.34
N VAL A 21 -13.61 -14.47 -0.15
CA VAL A 21 -12.88 -13.59 -1.04
C VAL A 21 -11.54 -13.45 -0.34
N ALA A 22 -10.48 -13.95 -0.97
CA ALA A 22 -9.17 -14.12 -0.35
C ALA A 22 -8.60 -12.73 -0.04
N ALA A 23 -9.07 -12.16 1.06
CA ALA A 23 -8.67 -10.87 1.55
C ALA A 23 -7.19 -10.95 1.89
N ILE A 24 -6.48 -9.85 1.67
CA ILE A 24 -5.11 -9.69 2.12
C ILE A 24 -5.10 -9.95 3.62
N ASN A 25 -4.38 -10.99 4.03
CA ASN A 25 -4.22 -11.34 5.43
C ASN A 25 -2.84 -10.89 5.94
N PRO A 26 -2.58 -10.93 7.26
CA PRO A 26 -1.33 -10.40 7.82
C PRO A 26 -0.07 -11.07 7.29
N GLN A 27 -0.15 -12.33 6.86
CA GLN A 27 0.97 -13.04 6.24
C GLN A 27 1.34 -12.41 4.90
N ASN A 28 0.38 -11.87 4.15
CA ASN A 28 0.65 -11.30 2.83
C ASN A 28 1.32 -9.92 2.87
N VAL A 29 1.64 -9.39 4.05
CA VAL A 29 2.18 -8.04 4.22
C VAL A 29 3.63 -8.10 4.68
N LEU A 30 4.51 -7.44 3.94
CA LEU A 30 5.88 -7.14 4.32
C LEU A 30 5.93 -5.69 4.83
N VAL A 31 6.57 -5.46 5.97
CA VAL A 31 6.76 -4.12 6.56
C VAL A 31 8.23 -3.79 6.55
N ALA A 32 8.62 -2.72 5.86
CA ALA A 32 10.02 -2.30 5.74
C ALA A 32 10.25 -1.02 6.54
N TRP A 33 11.25 -1.03 7.43
CA TRP A 33 11.66 0.12 8.23
C TRP A 33 13.09 0.54 7.90
N ASN A 34 13.39 1.82 8.13
CA ASN A 34 14.68 2.40 7.80
C ASN A 34 15.66 2.24 8.97
N GLU A 35 16.76 1.52 8.73
CA GLU A 35 17.82 1.22 9.70
C GLU A 35 18.83 2.36 9.88
N ASN A 36 18.68 3.46 9.17
CA ASN A 36 19.54 4.63 9.33
C ASN A 36 19.65 5.06 10.80
N PRO A 37 20.88 5.13 11.38
CA PRO A 37 21.08 5.38 12.80
C PRO A 37 20.42 6.66 13.34
N ALA A 38 20.16 7.66 12.49
CA ALA A 38 19.53 8.91 12.89
C ALA A 38 18.03 8.77 13.20
N ILE A 39 17.35 7.76 12.64
CA ILE A 39 15.89 7.59 12.72
C ILE A 39 15.44 6.14 12.97
N SER A 40 16.38 5.20 13.08
CA SER A 40 16.11 3.76 13.21
C SER A 40 15.20 3.39 14.37
N SER A 41 15.40 4.00 15.55
CA SER A 41 14.55 3.77 16.72
C SER A 41 13.09 4.11 16.43
N THR A 42 12.84 5.26 15.80
CA THR A 42 11.49 5.73 15.45
C THR A 42 10.87 4.88 14.35
N SER A 43 11.61 4.64 13.26
CA SER A 43 11.12 3.87 12.11
C SER A 43 10.77 2.43 12.50
N GLN A 44 11.65 1.79 13.29
CA GLN A 44 11.40 0.45 13.82
C GLN A 44 10.19 0.43 14.76
N ALA A 45 10.05 1.42 15.65
CA ALA A 45 8.90 1.50 16.55
C ALA A 45 7.57 1.65 15.78
N VAL A 46 7.54 2.42 14.68
CA VAL A 46 6.38 2.49 13.78
C VAL A 46 6.08 1.13 13.17
N ALA A 47 7.09 0.44 12.64
CA ALA A 47 6.91 -0.86 12.00
C ALA A 47 6.38 -1.92 12.98
N ILE A 48 6.97 -1.99 14.19
CA ILE A 48 6.54 -2.91 15.25
C ILE A 48 5.12 -2.57 15.70
N TYR A 49 4.80 -1.29 15.88
CA TYR A 49 3.47 -0.87 16.28
C TYR A 49 2.41 -1.31 15.27
N TYR A 50 2.64 -1.04 13.98
CA TYR A 50 1.75 -1.47 12.90
C TYR A 50 1.65 -2.99 12.81
N ALA A 51 2.78 -3.70 12.83
CA ALA A 51 2.82 -5.14 12.72
C ALA A 51 2.03 -5.81 13.84
N ASN A 52 2.21 -5.37 15.08
CA ASN A 52 1.45 -5.86 16.23
C ASN A 52 -0.05 -5.58 16.10
N ALA A 53 -0.42 -4.35 15.71
CA ALA A 53 -1.81 -3.94 15.53
C ALA A 53 -2.53 -4.75 14.43
N ARG A 54 -1.78 -5.30 13.46
CA ARG A 54 -2.30 -6.08 12.34
C ARG A 54 -2.04 -7.58 12.43
N GLY A 55 -1.33 -8.06 13.46
CA GLY A 55 -0.94 -9.47 13.58
C GLY A 55 0.02 -9.93 12.49
N ILE A 56 0.84 -9.03 11.94
CA ILE A 56 1.86 -9.34 10.92
C ILE A 56 3.02 -10.07 11.61
N PRO A 57 3.51 -11.20 11.07
CA PRO A 57 4.62 -11.92 11.67
C PRO A 57 5.89 -11.09 11.72
N SER A 58 6.72 -11.30 12.74
CA SER A 58 8.02 -10.65 12.84
C SER A 58 8.95 -11.00 11.68
N SER A 59 8.81 -12.19 11.07
CA SER A 59 9.57 -12.57 9.87
C SER A 59 9.28 -11.69 8.65
N ASN A 60 8.17 -10.96 8.67
CA ASN A 60 7.77 -10.06 7.60
C ASN A 60 8.12 -8.59 7.90
N VAL A 61 8.75 -8.32 9.04
CA VAL A 61 9.23 -6.98 9.41
C VAL A 61 10.73 -6.91 9.12
N VAL A 62 11.11 -6.12 8.12
CA VAL A 62 12.46 -6.12 7.55
C VAL A 62 13.11 -4.74 7.66
N ALA A 63 14.42 -4.75 7.91
CA ALA A 63 15.23 -3.54 7.98
C ALA A 63 15.82 -3.20 6.60
N LEU A 64 15.87 -1.92 6.27
CA LEU A 64 16.55 -1.38 5.10
C LEU A 64 17.52 -0.28 5.51
N GLN A 65 18.79 -0.44 5.20
CA GLN A 65 19.80 0.58 5.41
C GLN A 65 19.73 1.59 4.26
N THR A 66 19.11 2.76 4.49
CA THR A 66 19.00 3.80 3.46
C THR A 66 19.18 5.22 4.02
N THR A 67 19.05 6.24 3.19
CA THR A 67 19.07 7.64 3.62
C THR A 67 17.85 7.97 4.48
N LYS A 68 17.97 8.99 5.34
CA LYS A 68 16.83 9.55 6.08
C LYS A 68 16.10 10.65 5.30
N GLU A 69 16.69 11.08 4.19
CA GLU A 69 16.15 12.14 3.35
C GLU A 69 14.93 11.64 2.59
N GLU A 70 14.01 12.54 2.29
CA GLU A 70 12.80 12.22 1.52
C GLU A 70 13.12 11.74 0.09
N TRP A 71 14.30 12.11 -0.42
CA TRP A 71 14.77 11.79 -1.76
C TRP A 71 15.99 10.88 -1.74
N ILE A 72 16.12 10.08 -2.79
CA ILE A 72 17.25 9.18 -3.05
C ILE A 72 17.58 9.21 -4.55
N THR A 73 18.83 9.00 -4.96
CA THR A 73 19.13 8.84 -6.39
C THR A 73 18.72 7.45 -6.87
N ASP A 74 18.56 7.25 -8.16
CA ASP A 74 18.26 5.95 -8.76
C ASP A 74 19.29 4.86 -8.41
N ILE A 75 20.58 5.17 -8.47
CA ILE A 75 21.66 4.25 -8.11
C ILE A 75 21.53 3.82 -6.64
N TYR A 76 21.30 4.77 -5.72
CA TYR A 76 21.12 4.44 -4.31
C TYR A 76 19.78 3.78 -4.02
N TYR A 77 18.71 4.07 -4.76
CA TYR A 77 17.45 3.34 -4.66
C TYR A 77 17.64 1.86 -5.00
N ILE A 78 18.34 1.58 -6.09
CA ILE A 78 18.67 0.20 -6.51
C ILE A 78 19.47 -0.50 -5.42
N ASP A 79 20.53 0.15 -4.93
CA ASP A 79 21.48 -0.44 -3.99
C ASP A 79 20.91 -0.62 -2.58
N GLN A 80 20.17 0.38 -2.07
CA GLN A 80 19.77 0.45 -0.66
C GLN A 80 18.33 -0.01 -0.39
N ILE A 81 17.48 -0.05 -1.41
CA ILE A 81 16.04 -0.37 -1.25
C ILE A 81 15.64 -1.56 -2.13
N ALA A 82 15.70 -1.41 -3.45
CA ALA A 82 15.11 -2.39 -4.37
C ALA A 82 15.86 -3.73 -4.36
N SER A 83 17.19 -3.70 -4.47
CA SER A 83 17.99 -4.93 -4.47
C SER A 83 17.89 -5.65 -3.11
N PRO A 84 18.10 -4.99 -1.95
CA PRO A 84 17.95 -5.65 -0.66
C PRO A 84 16.55 -6.25 -0.42
N LEU A 85 15.48 -5.54 -0.80
CA LEU A 85 14.12 -6.09 -0.71
C LEU A 85 13.96 -7.33 -1.59
N TRP A 86 14.47 -7.31 -2.81
CA TRP A 86 14.34 -8.43 -3.73
C TRP A 86 15.22 -9.62 -3.32
N THR A 87 16.52 -9.42 -3.19
CA THR A 87 17.49 -10.51 -3.00
C THR A 87 17.38 -11.14 -1.62
N ASN A 88 17.14 -10.35 -0.58
CA ASN A 88 17.18 -10.86 0.79
C ASN A 88 15.81 -11.41 1.24
N TYR A 89 14.72 -11.01 0.56
CA TYR A 89 13.36 -11.35 0.96
C TYR A 89 12.50 -11.81 -0.22
N LEU A 90 12.04 -10.90 -1.09
CA LEU A 90 10.91 -11.14 -2.00
C LEU A 90 11.16 -12.19 -3.09
N SER A 91 12.41 -12.46 -3.46
CA SER A 91 12.77 -13.52 -4.40
C SER A 91 12.81 -14.92 -3.77
N ARG A 92 12.76 -15.02 -2.44
CA ARG A 92 12.89 -16.29 -1.72
C ARG A 92 11.52 -16.98 -1.62
N PRO A 93 11.45 -18.32 -1.77
CA PRO A 93 10.17 -19.05 -1.77
C PRO A 93 9.29 -18.81 -0.55
N GLU A 94 9.90 -18.64 0.62
CA GLU A 94 9.20 -18.36 1.88
C GLU A 94 8.45 -17.03 1.86
N TYR A 95 8.82 -16.05 1.02
CA TYR A 95 8.13 -14.77 0.85
C TYR A 95 7.24 -14.71 -0.40
N SER A 96 7.07 -15.82 -1.12
CA SER A 96 6.22 -15.87 -2.33
C SER A 96 4.74 -15.49 -2.08
N HIS A 97 4.32 -15.54 -0.82
CA HIS A 97 2.98 -15.19 -0.36
C HIS A 97 2.81 -13.67 -0.11
N ILE A 98 3.87 -12.86 -0.20
CA ILE A 98 3.78 -11.41 -0.02
C ILE A 98 3.05 -10.78 -1.20
N LYS A 99 2.07 -9.94 -0.88
CA LYS A 99 1.23 -9.17 -1.83
C LYS A 99 1.33 -7.66 -1.59
N CYS A 100 1.61 -7.25 -0.36
CA CYS A 100 1.67 -5.86 0.05
C CYS A 100 3.02 -5.53 0.69
N ILE A 101 3.58 -4.37 0.34
CA ILE A 101 4.77 -3.79 0.94
C ILE A 101 4.33 -2.50 1.65
N VAL A 102 4.63 -2.40 2.94
CA VAL A 102 4.39 -1.21 3.75
C VAL A 102 5.72 -0.56 4.08
N LEU A 103 5.94 0.64 3.56
CA LEU A 103 7.14 1.44 3.85
C LEU A 103 6.89 2.30 5.09
N CYS A 104 7.74 2.17 6.10
CA CYS A 104 7.60 2.93 7.34
C CYS A 104 8.38 4.25 7.30
N TYR A 105 8.05 5.11 8.27
CA TYR A 105 8.62 6.42 8.54
C TYR A 105 10.12 6.53 8.19
N GLY A 106 10.44 7.53 7.36
CA GLY A 106 11.81 7.86 7.00
C GLY A 106 12.41 7.02 5.87
N ILE A 107 11.72 6.04 5.30
CA ILE A 107 12.09 5.50 3.99
C ILE A 107 11.88 6.61 2.94
N PRO A 108 12.78 6.84 1.97
CA PRO A 108 12.58 7.86 0.94
C PRO A 108 11.26 7.67 0.19
N SER A 109 10.59 8.76 -0.17
CA SER A 109 9.37 8.76 -0.99
C SER A 109 9.69 8.95 -2.47
N ARG A 110 10.82 9.60 -2.77
CA ARG A 110 11.15 10.11 -4.10
C ARG A 110 12.52 9.63 -4.61
N ILE A 111 12.56 9.18 -5.85
CA ILE A 111 13.77 8.83 -6.59
C ILE A 111 14.07 9.98 -7.55
N ILE A 112 15.27 10.56 -7.44
CA ILE A 112 15.83 11.51 -8.40
C ILE A 112 16.49 10.70 -9.51
N TYR A 113 15.91 10.72 -10.71
CA TYR A 113 16.37 9.91 -11.84
C TYR A 113 17.11 10.74 -12.89
N GLN A 114 16.48 11.82 -13.38
CA GLN A 114 17.08 12.74 -14.35
C GLN A 114 16.71 14.19 -14.02
N PRO A 115 17.39 15.19 -14.60
CA PRO A 115 17.00 16.59 -14.44
C PRO A 115 15.53 16.79 -14.86
N ASN A 116 14.69 17.23 -13.90
CA ASN A 116 13.24 17.41 -14.04
C ASN A 116 12.40 16.11 -14.14
N TYR A 117 12.97 14.96 -13.77
CA TYR A 117 12.25 13.69 -13.75
C TYR A 117 12.47 12.97 -12.41
N ASP A 118 11.48 13.12 -11.54
CA ASP A 118 11.40 12.43 -10.26
C ASP A 118 10.42 11.26 -10.34
N MET A 119 10.67 10.21 -9.58
CA MET A 119 9.81 9.03 -9.50
C MET A 119 9.41 8.75 -8.05
N SER A 120 8.29 8.08 -7.83
CA SER A 120 7.90 7.58 -6.51
C SER A 120 8.59 6.26 -6.20
N VAL A 121 9.19 6.13 -5.02
CA VAL A 121 9.74 4.85 -4.51
C VAL A 121 8.65 3.78 -4.48
N ASP A 122 7.47 4.15 -3.99
CA ASP A 122 6.30 3.29 -3.82
C ASP A 122 5.89 2.69 -5.18
N SER A 123 5.80 3.54 -6.22
CA SER A 123 5.48 3.12 -7.58
C SER A 123 6.54 2.22 -8.20
N ALA A 124 7.84 2.51 -8.00
CA ALA A 124 8.91 1.64 -8.51
C ALA A 124 8.84 0.24 -7.91
N LEU A 125 8.54 0.14 -6.61
CA LEU A 125 8.45 -1.14 -5.91
C LEU A 125 7.27 -2.00 -6.35
N THR A 126 6.21 -1.41 -6.91
CA THR A 126 5.11 -2.21 -7.50
C THR A 126 5.59 -3.10 -8.65
N LEU A 127 6.66 -2.70 -9.36
CA LEU A 127 7.24 -3.40 -10.50
C LEU A 127 8.36 -4.38 -10.10
N LEU A 128 8.72 -4.45 -8.81
CA LEU A 128 9.83 -5.29 -8.36
C LEU A 128 9.62 -6.76 -8.75
N GLY A 129 10.66 -7.43 -9.23
CA GLY A 129 10.61 -8.82 -9.67
C GLY A 129 10.26 -9.05 -11.15
N ASN A 130 9.98 -8.00 -11.92
CA ASN A 130 9.90 -8.12 -13.38
C ASN A 130 11.29 -8.30 -14.01
N PRO A 131 11.40 -8.92 -15.21
CA PRO A 131 12.66 -9.00 -15.93
C PRO A 131 13.31 -7.63 -16.13
N GLY A 132 14.60 -7.51 -15.77
CA GLY A 132 15.37 -6.27 -15.87
C GLY A 132 15.14 -5.26 -14.74
N VAL A 133 14.14 -5.43 -13.87
CA VAL A 133 13.91 -4.57 -12.71
C VAL A 133 14.82 -4.98 -11.54
N PRO A 134 15.50 -4.04 -10.84
CA PRO A 134 15.37 -2.57 -10.92
C PRO A 134 16.36 -1.86 -11.86
N ASN A 135 17.15 -2.62 -12.64
CA ASN A 135 18.23 -2.08 -13.47
C ASN A 135 17.79 -1.52 -14.84
N ALA A 136 16.51 -1.65 -15.21
CA ALA A 136 15.95 -1.22 -16.50
C ALA A 136 15.77 0.32 -16.59
N GLN A 137 16.84 1.07 -16.29
CA GLN A 137 16.85 2.52 -16.05
C GLN A 137 16.03 3.33 -17.06
N GLY A 138 16.23 3.10 -18.37
CA GLY A 138 15.53 3.85 -19.43
C GLY A 138 14.07 3.44 -19.67
N GLU A 139 13.72 2.19 -19.36
CA GLU A 139 12.36 1.67 -19.55
C GLU A 139 11.46 1.94 -18.35
N PHE A 140 12.06 2.10 -17.16
CA PHE A 140 11.40 2.74 -16.04
C PHE A 140 10.89 4.11 -16.50
N ALA A 141 11.71 5.15 -16.69
CA ALA A 141 11.18 6.49 -16.98
C ALA A 141 10.21 6.64 -18.18
N ARG A 142 10.21 5.72 -19.15
CA ARG A 142 9.29 5.76 -20.32
C ARG A 142 7.88 5.24 -20.04
N HIS A 143 7.72 4.25 -19.18
CA HIS A 143 6.45 3.55 -18.96
C HIS A 143 5.70 4.01 -17.71
N TRP A 144 6.16 5.09 -17.06
CA TRP A 144 5.58 5.60 -15.81
C TRP A 144 4.32 6.46 -16.02
N GLY A 145 3.93 6.65 -17.27
CA GLY A 145 2.52 6.81 -17.64
C GLY A 145 1.76 5.49 -17.54
N LEU A 146 2.01 4.67 -16.50
CA LEU A 146 1.08 3.61 -16.06
C LEU A 146 -0.30 4.25 -16.13
N ASN A 147 -1.14 3.78 -17.07
CA ASN A 147 -2.38 4.43 -17.53
C ASN A 147 -2.97 5.34 -16.45
N LEU A 148 -3.43 6.55 -16.79
CA LEU A 148 -3.99 7.59 -15.88
C LEU A 148 -4.99 7.09 -14.80
N SER A 149 -5.42 5.83 -14.87
CA SER A 149 -6.10 5.09 -13.82
C SER A 149 -5.19 4.04 -13.16
N ASN A 150 -5.02 4.15 -11.82
CA ASN A 150 -4.59 3.05 -10.97
C ASN A 150 -5.29 1.74 -11.42
N PRO A 151 -4.58 0.66 -11.74
CA PRO A 151 -5.22 -0.52 -12.33
C PRO A 151 -6.07 -1.32 -11.34
N PHE A 152 -6.00 -1.00 -10.05
CA PHE A 152 -6.94 -1.47 -9.03
C PHE A 152 -8.23 -0.63 -8.97
N ARG A 153 -8.31 0.51 -9.67
CA ARG A 153 -9.46 1.43 -9.63
C ARG A 153 -10.71 0.75 -10.16
N GLY A 154 -11.74 0.67 -9.31
CA GLY A 154 -13.05 0.11 -9.67
C GLY A 154 -13.05 -1.40 -9.91
N LYS A 155 -12.01 -2.10 -9.46
CA LYS A 155 -11.90 -3.56 -9.60
C LYS A 155 -12.47 -4.27 -8.38
N ASN A 156 -13.25 -5.30 -8.64
CA ASN A 156 -13.78 -6.22 -7.64
C ASN A 156 -13.26 -7.63 -7.92
N ALA A 157 -11.94 -7.77 -8.02
CA ALA A 157 -11.26 -9.04 -8.24
C ALA A 157 -10.21 -9.28 -7.14
N GLY A 158 -9.95 -10.55 -6.83
CA GLY A 158 -8.88 -10.92 -5.91
C GLY A 158 -7.51 -10.48 -6.44
N PHE A 159 -6.58 -10.16 -5.53
CA PHE A 159 -5.26 -9.68 -5.92
C PHE A 159 -4.52 -10.67 -6.83
N ASP A 160 -4.60 -11.97 -6.56
CA ASP A 160 -3.91 -12.99 -7.37
C ASP A 160 -4.52 -13.13 -8.77
N ASP A 161 -5.84 -13.05 -8.88
CA ASP A 161 -6.56 -13.06 -10.15
C ASP A 161 -6.16 -11.85 -10.99
N PHE A 162 -6.17 -10.66 -10.39
CA PHE A 162 -5.71 -9.44 -11.05
C PHE A 162 -4.23 -9.54 -11.45
N ARG A 163 -3.36 -9.99 -10.54
CA ARG A 163 -1.91 -10.12 -10.79
C ARG A 163 -1.64 -11.07 -11.96
N GLY A 164 -2.40 -12.16 -12.05
CA GLY A 164 -2.32 -13.14 -13.12
C GLY A 164 -2.90 -12.65 -14.47
N SER A 165 -3.85 -11.71 -14.43
CA SER A 165 -4.64 -11.30 -15.59
C SER A 165 -3.83 -10.65 -16.72
N ALA A 166 -4.43 -10.65 -17.92
CA ALA A 166 -3.93 -9.89 -19.07
C ALA A 166 -4.08 -8.38 -18.89
N GLU A 167 -4.97 -7.93 -18.00
CA GLU A 167 -5.13 -6.50 -17.68
C GLU A 167 -3.93 -5.93 -16.91
N ASN A 168 -3.30 -6.75 -16.07
CA ASN A 168 -2.08 -6.38 -15.36
C ASN A 168 -0.81 -6.58 -16.22
N ALA A 169 -0.94 -6.79 -17.54
CA ALA A 169 0.21 -6.99 -18.43
C ALA A 169 0.57 -5.68 -19.14
N MET A 170 1.84 -5.28 -19.01
CA MET A 170 2.42 -4.15 -19.71
C MET A 170 3.49 -4.64 -20.68
N GLN A 171 3.40 -4.30 -21.95
CA GLN A 171 4.47 -4.58 -22.90
C GLN A 171 5.54 -3.48 -22.79
N VAL A 172 6.79 -3.89 -22.59
CA VAL A 172 7.95 -3.02 -22.38
C VAL A 172 9.09 -3.52 -23.25
N THR A 173 9.97 -2.62 -23.72
CA THR A 173 11.08 -2.99 -24.62
C THR A 173 12.42 -2.87 -23.91
N ILE A 174 13.01 -3.98 -23.47
CA ILE A 174 14.32 -3.96 -22.81
C ILE A 174 15.38 -4.42 -23.82
N ASP A 175 16.40 -3.59 -24.06
CA ASP A 175 17.50 -3.89 -24.99
C ASP A 175 17.02 -4.36 -26.38
N GLY A 176 15.92 -3.78 -26.87
CA GLY A 176 15.32 -4.14 -28.16
C GLY A 176 14.41 -5.37 -28.15
N HIS A 177 14.21 -6.02 -27.00
CA HIS A 177 13.34 -7.17 -26.83
C HIS A 177 12.03 -6.81 -26.13
N GLN A 178 10.90 -7.25 -26.68
CA GLN A 178 9.60 -7.12 -26.01
C GLN A 178 9.54 -8.07 -24.81
N VAL A 179 9.23 -7.52 -23.64
CA VAL A 179 8.97 -8.25 -22.42
C VAL A 179 7.64 -7.81 -21.83
N THR A 180 6.99 -8.71 -21.09
CA THR A 180 5.77 -8.37 -20.36
C THR A 180 6.09 -8.11 -18.89
N TRP A 181 5.82 -6.89 -18.45
CA TRP A 181 5.86 -6.50 -17.04
C TRP A 181 4.48 -6.58 -16.41
N LYS A 182 4.45 -6.69 -15.08
CA LYS A 182 3.25 -6.75 -14.25
C LYS A 182 3.41 -5.94 -12.97
N LEU A 183 2.32 -5.40 -12.43
CA LEU A 183 2.34 -4.95 -11.03
C LEU A 183 2.33 -6.17 -10.12
N ASN A 184 3.41 -6.37 -9.38
CA ASN A 184 3.65 -7.53 -8.53
C ASN A 184 3.22 -7.33 -7.08
N TYR A 185 3.18 -6.08 -6.62
CA TYR A 185 2.90 -5.73 -5.24
C TYR A 185 1.96 -4.52 -5.14
N LEU A 186 1.11 -4.52 -4.12
CA LEU A 186 0.53 -3.31 -3.56
C LEU A 186 1.60 -2.65 -2.69
N VAL A 187 1.77 -1.33 -2.82
CA VAL A 187 2.74 -0.60 -2.00
C VAL A 187 2.01 0.56 -1.34
N THR A 188 2.24 0.71 -0.04
CA THR A 188 1.69 1.79 0.77
C THR A 188 2.71 2.26 1.79
N ARG A 189 2.44 3.41 2.40
CA ARG A 189 3.33 4.08 3.32
C ARG A 189 2.68 4.38 4.67
N LEU A 190 3.47 4.24 5.73
CA LEU A 190 3.16 4.69 7.08
C LEU A 190 4.15 5.78 7.46
N ASP A 191 3.85 6.99 7.00
CA ASP A 191 4.69 8.16 7.19
C ASP A 191 3.81 9.38 7.51
N ALA A 192 4.41 10.42 8.08
CA ALA A 192 3.71 11.65 8.41
C ALA A 192 4.66 12.84 8.49
N PHE A 193 4.10 14.04 8.27
CA PHE A 193 4.80 15.30 8.51
C PHE A 193 5.05 15.59 9.99
N SER A 194 4.30 14.94 10.90
CA SER A 194 4.48 15.16 12.34
C SER A 194 5.82 14.60 12.82
N GLN A 195 6.48 15.40 13.64
CA GLN A 195 7.67 14.96 14.37
C GLN A 195 7.31 13.82 15.34
N PRO A 196 8.26 12.92 15.66
CA PRO A 196 8.06 11.86 16.64
C PRO A 196 7.77 12.43 18.03
N THR A 197 6.49 12.44 18.43
CA THR A 197 6.00 13.22 19.59
C THR A 197 5.10 12.42 20.53
N VAL A 198 4.72 11.19 20.17
CA VAL A 198 3.95 10.30 21.06
C VAL A 198 4.77 9.09 21.47
N ASN A 199 4.87 8.84 22.78
CA ASN A 199 5.60 7.71 23.32
C ASN A 199 4.78 6.41 23.19
N VAL A 200 5.38 5.40 22.58
CA VAL A 200 4.87 4.03 22.49
C VAL A 200 5.97 3.10 22.96
N ASN A 201 5.74 2.43 24.09
CA ASN A 201 6.69 1.48 24.69
C ASN A 201 8.11 2.05 24.87
N GLY A 202 8.22 3.31 25.29
CA GLY A 202 9.51 3.96 25.55
C GLY A 202 10.15 4.64 24.33
N VAL A 203 9.57 4.53 23.13
CA VAL A 203 10.07 5.20 21.91
C VAL A 203 9.03 6.18 21.38
N ASN A 204 9.46 7.37 20.98
CA ASN A 204 8.56 8.32 20.34
C ASN A 204 8.36 7.98 18.86
N ILE A 205 7.11 7.95 18.41
CA ILE A 205 6.73 7.83 17.00
C ILE A 205 5.90 9.05 16.55
N PRO A 206 5.74 9.31 15.25
CA PRO A 206 4.87 10.38 14.76
C PRO A 206 3.43 10.19 15.24
N ARG A 207 2.85 11.24 15.81
CA ARG A 207 1.48 11.20 16.35
C ARG A 207 0.46 10.83 15.28
N ASP A 208 0.62 11.36 14.07
CA ASP A 208 -0.35 11.14 13.00
C ASP A 208 -0.25 9.71 12.44
N VAL A 209 0.96 9.14 12.37
CA VAL A 209 1.13 7.72 12.01
C VAL A 209 0.45 6.82 13.02
N LYS A 210 0.64 7.06 14.32
CA LYS A 210 -0.07 6.30 15.37
C LYS A 210 -1.58 6.41 15.20
N ALA A 211 -2.09 7.63 15.04
CA ALA A 211 -3.52 7.88 14.89
C ALA A 211 -4.10 7.21 13.64
N MET A 212 -3.37 7.22 12.52
CA MET A 212 -3.75 6.53 11.29
C MET A 212 -3.86 5.01 11.52
N ILE A 213 -2.87 4.42 12.18
CA ILE A 213 -2.88 2.99 12.51
C ILE A 213 -4.07 2.66 13.41
N ASP A 214 -4.27 3.43 14.50
CA ASP A 214 -5.35 3.22 15.48
C ASP A 214 -6.73 3.34 14.85
N ARG A 215 -6.95 4.36 14.02
CA ARG A 215 -8.22 4.54 13.30
C ARG A 215 -8.44 3.39 12.33
N SER A 216 -7.39 2.93 11.65
CA SER A 216 -7.50 1.84 10.68
C SER A 216 -7.83 0.48 11.32
N THR A 217 -7.49 0.27 12.60
CA THR A 217 -7.84 -0.94 13.35
C THR A 217 -9.18 -0.82 14.06
N ALA A 218 -9.55 0.38 14.51
CA ALA A 218 -10.86 0.67 15.07
C ALA A 218 -11.94 0.92 14.01
N ALA A 219 -11.57 0.96 12.72
CA ALA A 219 -12.47 1.26 11.61
C ALA A 219 -13.68 0.31 11.63
N ALA A 220 -14.84 0.88 11.98
CA ALA A 220 -16.12 0.23 11.87
C ALA A 220 -16.80 0.66 10.56
N PRO A 221 -17.69 -0.17 10.00
CA PRO A 221 -18.60 0.28 8.95
C PRO A 221 -19.38 1.51 9.47
N GLY A 222 -19.18 2.67 8.86
CA GLY A 222 -19.90 3.91 9.23
C GLY A 222 -19.08 5.13 9.64
N GLY A 223 -17.77 5.19 9.36
CA GLY A 223 -16.96 6.40 9.58
C GLY A 223 -17.07 7.45 8.45
N ASN A 224 -16.42 8.60 8.65
CA ASN A 224 -16.46 9.75 7.76
C ASN A 224 -15.41 9.70 6.64
N PHE A 225 -15.81 9.97 5.40
CA PHE A 225 -14.93 10.25 4.27
C PHE A 225 -14.82 11.76 4.09
N VAL A 226 -13.62 12.31 4.25
CA VAL A 226 -13.40 13.76 4.17
C VAL A 226 -12.98 14.13 2.74
N VAL A 227 -13.69 15.07 2.13
CA VAL A 227 -13.44 15.55 0.76
C VAL A 227 -12.97 17.00 0.85
N ASP A 228 -11.77 17.29 0.36
CA ASP A 228 -11.24 18.65 0.29
C ASP A 228 -12.05 19.49 -0.70
N ARG A 229 -12.55 20.63 -0.22
CA ARG A 229 -13.44 21.53 -0.97
C ARG A 229 -12.69 22.45 -1.93
N SER A 230 -11.36 22.50 -1.87
CA SER A 230 -10.55 23.23 -2.86
C SER A 230 -10.54 22.56 -4.25
N ALA A 231 -11.02 21.32 -4.33
CA ALA A 231 -11.11 20.57 -5.55
C ALA A 231 -12.24 21.04 -6.47
N SER A 232 -11.97 21.13 -7.76
CA SER A 232 -12.95 21.51 -8.79
C SER A 232 -14.12 20.53 -8.93
N ASP A 233 -13.97 19.30 -8.41
CA ASP A 233 -14.86 18.16 -8.69
C ASP A 233 -15.55 17.53 -7.46
N VAL A 234 -15.69 18.25 -6.34
CA VAL A 234 -16.29 17.73 -5.08
C VAL A 234 -17.62 16.98 -5.30
N ASN A 235 -18.51 17.47 -6.17
CA ASN A 235 -19.80 16.83 -6.43
C ASN A 235 -19.67 15.47 -7.14
N SER A 236 -18.70 15.32 -8.05
CA SER A 236 -18.49 14.05 -8.75
C SER A 236 -17.92 12.99 -7.79
N VAL A 237 -17.09 13.41 -6.84
CA VAL A 237 -16.55 12.55 -5.77
C VAL A 237 -17.65 12.11 -4.81
N ILE A 238 -18.52 13.02 -4.37
CA ILE A 238 -19.67 12.67 -3.52
C ILE A 238 -20.59 11.68 -4.25
N GLN A 239 -20.91 11.93 -5.51
CA GLN A 239 -21.73 11.00 -6.33
C GLN A 239 -21.09 9.63 -6.45
N ARG A 240 -19.77 9.57 -6.62
CA ARG A 240 -19.04 8.30 -6.68
C ARG A 240 -19.11 7.55 -5.36
N PHE A 241 -18.79 8.20 -4.24
CA PHE A 241 -18.80 7.55 -2.93
C PHE A 241 -20.19 7.05 -2.55
N THR A 242 -21.22 7.83 -2.88
CA THR A 242 -22.62 7.39 -2.68
C THR A 242 -22.98 6.21 -3.58
N SER A 243 -22.52 6.17 -4.84
CA SER A 243 -22.70 4.99 -5.71
C SER A 243 -21.96 3.75 -5.21
N ASP A 244 -20.84 3.94 -4.51
CA ASP A 244 -20.06 2.87 -3.86
C ASP A 244 -20.67 2.45 -2.50
N GLY A 245 -21.83 3.02 -2.12
CA GLY A 245 -22.59 2.63 -0.93
C GLY A 245 -22.26 3.41 0.34
N ILE A 246 -21.47 4.48 0.26
CA ILE A 246 -21.18 5.36 1.39
C ILE A 246 -22.37 6.31 1.59
N SER A 247 -22.94 6.34 2.80
CA SER A 247 -24.00 7.31 3.15
C SER A 247 -23.51 8.74 2.95
N THR A 248 -24.35 9.62 2.41
CA THR A 248 -24.05 11.06 2.33
C THR A 248 -23.76 11.68 3.69
N GLU A 249 -24.34 11.14 4.76
CA GLU A 249 -24.08 11.59 6.14
C GLU A 249 -22.65 11.32 6.59
N ASN A 250 -22.01 10.34 5.98
CA ASN A 250 -20.64 9.94 6.23
C ASN A 250 -19.66 10.63 5.27
N ILE A 251 -20.07 11.62 4.47
CA ILE A 251 -19.17 12.36 3.57
C ILE A 251 -19.08 13.81 4.04
N ILE A 252 -17.91 14.21 4.55
CA ILE A 252 -17.67 15.54 5.10
C ILE A 252 -16.83 16.36 4.11
N THR A 253 -17.37 17.47 3.62
CA THR A 253 -16.57 18.42 2.85
C THR A 253 -15.77 19.32 3.79
N ASN A 254 -14.44 19.31 3.67
CA ASN A 254 -13.54 20.16 4.45
C ASN A 254 -13.00 21.30 3.57
N SER A 255 -13.23 22.55 3.96
CA SER A 255 -12.76 23.74 3.25
C SER A 255 -11.66 24.50 3.98
N THR A 256 -11.09 23.92 5.04
CA THR A 256 -10.00 24.56 5.78
C THR A 256 -8.67 24.28 5.10
N SER A 257 -7.75 25.24 5.18
CA SER A 257 -6.36 25.04 4.77
C SER A 257 -5.55 24.20 5.78
N VAL A 258 -6.20 23.66 6.80
CA VAL A 258 -5.56 22.92 7.89
C VAL A 258 -5.98 21.47 7.82
N PHE A 259 -5.03 20.61 7.44
CA PHE A 259 -5.22 19.19 7.18
C PHE A 259 -6.03 18.49 8.29
N LEU A 260 -7.19 17.93 7.91
CA LEU A 260 -8.07 17.10 8.76
C LEU A 260 -8.38 17.67 10.16
N THR A 261 -8.41 18.99 10.33
CA THR A 261 -8.60 19.59 11.66
C THR A 261 -10.03 19.42 12.17
N GLY A 262 -10.16 18.89 13.39
CA GLY A 262 -11.44 18.75 14.09
C GLY A 262 -12.34 17.60 13.61
N GLN A 263 -11.88 16.79 12.65
CA GLN A 263 -12.65 15.66 12.14
C GLN A 263 -12.42 14.41 12.98
N GLN A 264 -13.52 13.76 13.39
CA GLN A 264 -13.49 12.48 14.11
C GLN A 264 -13.98 11.35 13.20
N ASP A 265 -13.58 10.12 13.52
CA ASP A 265 -13.99 8.91 12.82
C ASP A 265 -13.70 8.94 11.31
N VAL A 266 -12.65 9.64 10.89
CA VAL A 266 -12.25 9.72 9.48
C VAL A 266 -11.67 8.38 9.04
N ILE A 267 -12.32 7.76 8.06
CA ILE A 267 -11.91 6.47 7.44
C ILE A 267 -11.32 6.65 6.05
N GLY A 268 -11.41 7.84 5.47
CA GLY A 268 -10.81 8.16 4.18
C GLY A 268 -10.75 9.66 3.93
N TYR A 269 -9.82 10.08 3.08
CA TYR A 269 -9.65 11.47 2.65
C TYR A 269 -9.42 11.53 1.14
N TRP A 270 -9.95 12.57 0.49
CA TRP A 270 -9.71 12.87 -0.91
C TRP A 270 -9.41 14.36 -1.09
N GLY A 271 -8.39 14.70 -1.88
CA GLY A 271 -8.04 16.06 -2.27
C GLY A 271 -7.27 16.09 -3.59
N GLU A 272 -7.35 17.21 -4.32
CA GLU A 272 -6.74 17.40 -5.66
C GLU A 272 -5.24 17.80 -5.63
N HIS A 273 -4.68 18.05 -4.44
CA HIS A 273 -3.29 18.45 -4.28
C HIS A 273 -2.54 17.49 -3.35
N MET A 274 -2.14 16.34 -3.89
CA MET A 274 -1.04 15.52 -3.36
C MET A 274 -0.16 15.08 -4.52
#